data_AF-A0AA47LAL0-F1
#
_entry.id   AF-A0AA47LAL0-F1
#
_cell.length_a   1.000
_cell.length_b   1.000
_cell.length_c   1.000
_cell.angle_alpha   90.00
_cell.angle_beta   90.00
_cell.angle_gamma   90.00
#
_symmetry.space_group_name_H-M   'P 1'
#
loop_
_entity.id
_entity.type
_entity.pdbx_description
1 polymer ?
#
loop_
_entity_poly.entity_id
_entity_poly.type
_entity_poly.pdbx_seq_one_letter_code
_entity_poly.pdbx_strand_id
1 'polypeptide(L)'
;MAKKRTPMNKIKEVLRLKYNCGLSNRSIASCLKLGPSTISELLTRFKQSQLGWPLPEGCSDTELTQVLYHGKKACRDKVMPDFTQYAVELRRKGMTKMLLWQEYHEQYQEQAYAYTQFCEHFTRWFKTQKRSMRQLHVAGDKLFIDYCGPRLQVVNPDTGEVREAEVFVASLGASNYTYVEAFPSQGKSYWLEAHANAFEHFGGVPHLLVPDNLRSAVTKANRYEPRLNDSYQKLANHYQTAVMPARPYKPKDKAKAENAVLLVERWIMMRLRHQTFHTFKELNLAIRELMNDLNEREMKQYGASRKALFDKLDKPALKPLPKQRYLYTETKRAKVGPDYHIEYRRHYYSVPHQLVGHHVELEASNRLVQIYHQGNLIAQHPRSQRERGNSTQPEHMPSNHQHQKWSPGRLLNWGANIGPATREVVNKMLNAKPHPEQAYRSCLGLLNLSKTYGESRLEQACKDALMLTKPNYTFVNNLLKNNREGQLSKDKANTPNLVHSNVRGPNCYH
;
A
#
# COMPACT_ATOMS: atom_id res chain seq x y z
N MET A 1 35.39 43.80 -10.70
CA MET A 1 36.24 42.59 -10.71
C MET A 1 37.56 42.92 -10.04
N ALA A 2 37.97 42.18 -9.00
CA ALA A 2 39.28 42.39 -8.39
C ALA A 2 40.39 42.02 -9.40
N LYS A 3 41.40 42.88 -9.54
CA LYS A 3 42.57 42.68 -10.43
C LYS A 3 43.24 41.35 -10.05
N LYS A 4 43.34 40.39 -10.98
CA LYS A 4 44.02 39.11 -10.73
C LYS A 4 45.47 39.38 -10.31
N ARG A 5 45.90 38.78 -9.20
CA ARG A 5 47.27 38.92 -8.68
C ARG A 5 48.28 38.33 -9.67
N THR A 6 49.41 38.99 -9.82
CA THR A 6 50.51 38.52 -10.67
C THR A 6 51.13 37.25 -10.06
N PRO A 7 51.35 36.18 -10.84
CA PRO A 7 51.92 34.93 -10.32
C PRO A 7 53.34 35.14 -9.78
N MET A 8 53.71 34.44 -8.72
CA MET A 8 54.95 34.66 -7.98
C MET A 8 56.22 34.50 -8.83
N ASN A 9 56.23 33.50 -9.72
CA ASN A 9 57.34 33.28 -10.65
C ASN A 9 57.62 34.53 -11.50
N LYS A 10 56.56 35.23 -11.94
CA LYS A 10 56.73 36.48 -12.71
C LYS A 10 57.20 37.63 -11.84
N ILE A 11 56.85 37.68 -10.55
CA ILE A 11 57.30 38.72 -9.62
C ILE A 11 58.82 38.57 -9.36
N LYS A 12 59.28 37.36 -9.04
CA LYS A 12 60.72 37.08 -8.88
C LYS A 12 61.50 37.40 -10.16
N GLU A 13 60.93 37.08 -11.31
CA GLU A 13 61.54 37.36 -12.60
C GLU A 13 61.59 38.86 -12.94
N VAL A 14 60.56 39.64 -12.56
CA VAL A 14 60.63 41.12 -12.64
C VAL A 14 61.79 41.66 -11.81
N LEU A 15 61.97 41.15 -10.58
CA LEU A 15 63.06 41.58 -9.71
C LEU A 15 64.44 41.17 -10.26
N ARG A 16 64.59 39.93 -10.75
CA ARG A 16 65.81 39.44 -11.41
C ARG A 16 66.17 40.29 -12.63
N LEU A 17 65.22 40.53 -13.53
CA LEU A 17 65.46 41.31 -14.76
C LEU A 17 65.74 42.78 -14.47
N LYS A 18 65.20 43.33 -13.37
CA LYS A 18 65.45 44.72 -12.98
C LYS A 18 66.80 44.92 -12.29
N TYR A 19 67.13 44.06 -11.32
CA TYR A 19 68.27 44.24 -10.44
C TYR A 19 69.52 43.46 -10.87
N ASN A 20 69.41 42.30 -11.52
CA ASN A 20 70.56 41.57 -12.08
C ASN A 20 70.89 42.00 -13.51
N CYS A 21 69.86 42.20 -14.34
CA CYS A 21 70.05 42.47 -15.78
C CYS A 21 69.93 43.95 -16.16
N GLY A 22 69.60 44.84 -15.22
CA GLY A 22 69.56 46.30 -15.44
C GLY A 22 68.51 46.78 -16.46
N LEU A 23 67.51 45.97 -16.81
CA LEU A 23 66.61 46.26 -17.92
C LEU A 23 65.62 47.41 -17.63
N SER A 24 65.20 48.08 -18.71
CA SER A 24 64.15 49.11 -18.64
C SER A 24 62.79 48.49 -18.30
N ASN A 25 61.90 49.23 -17.63
CA ASN A 25 60.57 48.73 -17.28
C ASN A 25 59.74 48.35 -18.52
N ARG A 26 59.98 49.01 -19.67
CA ARG A 26 59.34 48.70 -20.96
C ARG A 26 59.86 47.38 -21.55
N SER A 27 61.16 47.11 -21.43
CA SER A 27 61.77 45.86 -21.86
C SER A 27 61.27 44.67 -21.02
N ILE A 28 61.20 44.84 -19.70
CA ILE A 28 60.66 43.82 -18.77
C ILE A 28 59.18 43.53 -19.07
N ALA A 29 58.39 44.57 -19.39
CA ALA A 29 56.99 44.43 -19.78
C ALA A 29 56.80 43.56 -21.02
N SER A 30 57.66 43.77 -22.03
CA SER A 30 57.68 42.98 -23.27
C SER A 30 58.05 41.51 -23.00
N CYS A 31 59.11 41.26 -22.22
CA CYS A 31 59.59 39.91 -21.90
C CYS A 31 58.57 39.08 -21.10
N LEU A 32 57.91 39.68 -20.10
CA LEU A 32 57.01 38.96 -19.20
C LEU A 32 55.52 39.02 -19.59
N LYS A 33 55.21 39.75 -20.67
CA LYS A 33 53.85 40.04 -21.12
C LYS A 33 53.00 40.58 -19.96
N LEU A 34 53.52 41.59 -19.26
CA LEU A 34 52.85 42.28 -18.15
C LEU A 34 52.71 43.77 -18.49
N GLY A 35 51.62 44.39 -18.02
CA GLY A 35 51.41 45.82 -18.23
C GLY A 35 52.52 46.66 -17.56
N PRO A 36 53.08 47.69 -18.22
CA PRO A 36 54.15 48.52 -17.66
C PRO A 36 53.79 49.16 -16.31
N SER A 37 52.51 49.51 -16.12
CA SER A 37 51.97 50.04 -14.87
C SER A 37 52.05 49.03 -13.71
N THR A 38 51.87 47.73 -14.01
CA THR A 38 51.92 46.66 -12.99
C THR A 38 53.36 46.41 -12.54
N ILE A 39 54.33 46.50 -13.47
CA ILE A 39 55.75 46.39 -13.15
C ILE A 39 56.20 47.61 -12.33
N SER A 40 55.78 48.81 -12.70
CA SER A 40 56.08 50.02 -11.92
C SER A 40 55.51 49.92 -10.50
N GLU A 41 54.25 49.50 -10.36
CA GLU A 41 53.58 49.31 -9.07
C GLU A 41 54.31 48.26 -8.20
N LEU A 42 54.74 47.14 -8.79
CA LEU A 42 55.51 46.10 -8.10
C LEU A 42 56.89 46.59 -7.63
N LEU A 43 57.63 47.30 -8.49
CA LEU A 43 58.96 47.82 -8.15
C LEU A 43 58.87 48.93 -7.11
N THR A 44 57.85 49.80 -7.16
CA THR A 44 57.61 50.81 -6.13
C THR A 44 57.31 50.16 -4.79
N ARG A 45 56.45 49.12 -4.76
CA ARG A 45 56.15 48.34 -3.53
C ARG A 45 57.38 47.62 -2.99
N PHE A 46 58.22 47.07 -3.86
CA PHE A 46 59.48 46.44 -3.45
C PHE A 46 60.47 47.45 -2.88
N LYS A 47 60.63 48.63 -3.51
CA LYS A 47 61.48 49.71 -2.97
C LYS A 47 60.97 50.26 -1.63
N GLN A 48 59.67 50.27 -1.42
CA GLN A 48 59.05 50.68 -0.15
C GLN A 48 59.14 49.59 0.93
N SER A 49 59.47 48.36 0.55
CA SER A 49 59.73 47.30 1.51
C SER A 49 61.16 47.36 2.03
N GLN A 50 61.39 46.88 3.25
CA GLN A 50 62.73 46.74 3.84
C GLN A 50 63.52 45.55 3.25
N LEU A 51 63.04 44.93 2.17
CA LEU A 51 63.71 43.80 1.53
C LEU A 51 64.74 44.30 0.50
N GLY A 52 66.00 43.88 0.67
CA GLY A 52 67.05 44.05 -0.31
C GLY A 52 66.98 43.02 -1.44
N TRP A 53 67.65 43.32 -2.55
CA TRP A 53 67.95 42.34 -3.60
C TRP A 53 69.47 42.12 -3.66
N PRO A 54 69.98 40.86 -3.68
CA PRO A 54 69.26 39.59 -3.77
C PRO A 54 68.41 39.29 -2.53
N LEU A 55 67.33 38.52 -2.72
CA LEU A 55 66.46 38.12 -1.62
C LEU A 55 67.27 37.31 -0.57
N PRO A 56 67.07 37.54 0.74
CA PRO A 56 67.77 36.79 1.79
C PRO A 56 67.58 35.28 1.64
N GLU A 57 68.62 34.50 1.93
CA GLU A 57 68.55 33.02 1.98
C GLU A 57 67.55 32.60 3.06
N GLY A 58 66.36 32.15 2.64
CA GLY A 58 65.25 31.78 3.52
C GLY A 58 63.94 32.53 3.26
N CYS A 59 63.92 33.57 2.40
CA CYS A 59 62.71 34.31 2.09
C CYS A 59 61.70 33.43 1.30
N SER A 60 60.59 33.09 1.96
CA SER A 60 59.52 32.28 1.38
C SER A 60 58.66 33.10 0.41
N ASP A 61 58.08 32.44 -0.60
CA ASP A 61 57.12 33.06 -1.52
C ASP A 61 55.95 33.74 -0.79
N THR A 62 55.60 33.20 0.39
CA THR A 62 54.57 33.73 1.28
C THR A 62 54.97 35.06 1.92
N GLU A 63 56.21 35.21 2.38
CA GLU A 63 56.73 36.45 2.99
C GLU A 63 56.84 37.55 1.94
N LEU A 64 57.40 37.25 0.76
CA LEU A 64 57.51 38.20 -0.34
C LEU A 64 56.13 38.70 -0.80
N THR A 65 55.11 37.84 -0.81
CA THR A 65 53.73 38.24 -1.12
C THR A 65 53.15 39.17 -0.07
N GLN A 66 53.34 38.88 1.21
CA GLN A 66 52.79 39.67 2.32
C GLN A 66 53.38 41.07 2.38
N VAL A 67 54.67 41.19 2.09
CA VAL A 67 55.39 42.47 2.06
C VAL A 67 54.99 43.31 0.85
N LEU A 68 54.88 42.71 -0.34
CA LEU A 68 54.53 43.42 -1.58
C LEU A 68 53.04 43.76 -1.68
N TYR A 69 52.17 42.94 -1.10
CA TYR A 69 50.75 43.16 -1.05
C TYR A 69 50.36 43.23 0.42
N HIS A 70 50.39 44.43 1.01
CA HIS A 70 49.78 44.67 2.31
C HIS A 70 48.32 44.20 2.24
N GLY A 71 48.09 42.98 2.70
CA GLY A 71 46.74 42.47 2.85
C GLY A 71 46.08 43.38 3.85
N LYS A 72 44.94 44.01 3.51
CA LYS A 72 43.97 44.41 4.53
C LYS A 72 43.89 43.21 5.48
N LYS A 73 44.32 43.38 6.74
CA LYS A 73 44.19 42.33 7.75
C LYS A 73 42.70 41.98 7.74
N ALA A 74 42.36 40.83 7.18
CA ALA A 74 41.00 40.33 7.28
C ALA A 74 40.70 40.28 8.77
N CYS A 75 39.62 40.93 9.21
CA CYS A 75 39.12 40.81 10.57
C CYS A 75 39.05 39.31 10.88
N ARG A 76 39.89 38.85 11.82
CA ARG A 76 40.12 37.41 12.05
C ARG A 76 39.01 36.76 12.89
N ASP A 77 38.11 37.57 13.44
CA ASP A 77 37.11 37.12 14.41
C ASP A 77 35.70 37.13 13.80
N LYS A 78 35.56 36.56 12.60
CA LYS A 78 34.24 36.32 11.99
C LYS A 78 33.72 34.95 12.41
N VAL A 79 32.48 34.90 12.92
CA VAL A 79 31.87 33.66 13.40
C VAL A 79 31.25 32.89 12.24
N MET A 80 31.62 31.62 12.05
CA MET A 80 31.03 30.78 11.00
C MET A 80 29.62 30.31 11.40
N PRO A 81 28.58 30.54 10.57
CA PRO A 81 27.24 30.06 10.89
C PRO A 81 27.11 28.53 10.77
N ASP A 82 26.19 27.95 11.55
CA ASP A 82 25.82 26.53 11.39
C ASP A 82 24.93 26.34 10.14
N PHE A 83 25.59 26.09 9.02
CA PHE A 83 24.91 25.85 7.74
C PHE A 83 24.01 24.61 7.74
N THR A 84 24.19 23.68 8.68
CA THR A 84 23.33 22.49 8.81
C THR A 84 21.94 22.88 9.25
N GLN A 85 21.84 23.71 10.30
CA GLN A 85 20.58 24.24 10.79
C GLN A 85 19.92 25.15 9.74
N TYR A 86 20.69 26.01 9.08
CA TYR A 86 20.16 26.88 8.04
C TYR A 86 19.63 26.11 6.83
N ALA A 87 20.25 24.99 6.46
CA ALA A 87 19.71 24.12 5.41
C ALA A 87 18.38 23.45 5.79
N VAL A 88 18.13 23.21 7.08
CA VAL A 88 16.85 22.73 7.60
C VAL A 88 15.81 23.85 7.59
N GLU A 89 16.17 25.04 8.05
CA GLU A 89 15.28 26.21 8.08
C GLU A 89 14.85 26.67 6.67
N LEU A 90 15.75 26.58 5.68
CA LEU A 90 15.42 26.85 4.27
C LEU A 90 14.34 25.92 3.69
N ARG A 91 14.01 24.80 4.35
CA ARG A 91 12.92 23.90 3.94
C ARG A 91 11.54 24.45 4.33
N ARG A 92 11.47 25.44 5.23
CA ARG A 92 10.21 26.10 5.56
C ARG A 92 9.73 26.94 4.39
N LYS A 93 8.42 26.95 4.17
CA LYS A 93 7.80 27.75 3.12
C LYS A 93 8.02 29.24 3.41
N GLY A 94 8.54 29.98 2.42
CA GLY A 94 8.82 31.42 2.53
C GLY A 94 10.18 31.78 3.12
N MET A 95 10.95 30.82 3.65
CA MET A 95 12.29 31.09 4.17
C MET A 95 13.27 31.41 3.04
N THR A 96 14.08 32.46 3.22
CA THR A 96 15.09 32.88 2.23
C THR A 96 16.47 32.97 2.87
N LYS A 97 17.52 32.86 2.04
CA LYS A 97 18.90 33.08 2.52
C LYS A 97 19.11 34.50 3.08
N MET A 98 18.34 35.48 2.59
CA MET A 98 18.40 36.85 3.08
C MET A 98 17.87 36.94 4.51
N LEU A 99 16.71 36.34 4.80
CA LEU A 99 16.13 36.30 6.15
C LEU A 99 17.08 35.62 7.15
N LEU A 100 17.60 34.44 6.80
CA LEU A 100 18.57 33.72 7.66
C LEU A 100 19.85 34.52 7.87
N TRP A 101 20.30 35.27 6.86
CA TRP A 101 21.44 36.15 7.01
C TRP A 101 21.12 37.34 7.92
N GLN A 102 19.92 37.91 7.85
CA GLN A 102 19.49 38.99 8.74
C GLN A 102 19.46 38.52 10.20
N GLU A 103 18.88 37.35 10.48
CA GLU A 103 18.88 36.73 11.82
C GLU A 103 20.31 36.49 12.33
N TYR A 104 21.18 35.93 11.48
CA TYR A 104 22.60 35.74 11.78
C TYR A 104 23.35 37.07 12.01
N HIS A 105 23.07 38.08 11.21
CA HIS A 105 23.69 39.39 11.32
C HIS A 105 23.23 40.13 12.59
N GLU A 106 21.95 39.98 12.97
CA GLU A 106 21.44 40.53 14.22
C GLU A 106 22.09 39.88 15.44
N GLN A 107 22.33 38.57 15.40
CA GLN A 107 22.96 37.82 16.48
C GLN A 107 24.45 38.15 16.66
N TYR A 108 25.22 38.26 15.57
CA TYR A 108 26.69 38.38 15.62
C TYR A 108 27.23 39.76 15.20
N GLN A 109 26.38 40.65 14.69
CA GLN A 109 26.67 42.05 14.36
C GLN A 109 28.01 42.24 13.61
N GLU A 110 28.99 42.89 14.23
CA GLU A 110 30.30 43.16 13.63
C GLU A 110 31.12 41.89 13.36
N GLN A 111 30.82 40.77 14.01
CA GLN A 111 31.44 39.46 13.77
C GLN A 111 30.72 38.67 12.67
N ALA A 112 29.60 39.16 12.15
CA ALA A 112 28.86 38.52 11.07
C ALA A 112 29.56 38.72 9.70
N TYR A 113 29.55 37.69 8.86
CA TYR A 113 29.87 37.83 7.45
C TYR A 113 28.83 38.68 6.72
N ALA A 114 29.28 39.50 5.76
CA ALA A 114 28.37 40.21 4.86
C ALA A 114 27.60 39.22 3.97
N TYR A 115 26.41 39.59 3.50
CA TYR A 115 25.49 38.71 2.77
C TYR A 115 26.15 37.93 1.62
N THR A 116 26.99 38.58 0.82
CA THR A 116 27.69 37.96 -0.31
C THR A 116 28.64 36.85 0.16
N GLN A 117 29.41 37.09 1.23
CA GLN A 117 30.34 36.12 1.81
C GLN A 117 29.57 34.97 2.46
N PHE A 118 28.50 35.27 3.19
CA PHE A 118 27.60 34.26 3.75
C PHE A 118 27.07 33.31 2.67
N CYS A 119 26.57 33.86 1.55
CA CYS A 119 26.08 33.07 0.43
C CYS A 119 27.18 32.23 -0.23
N GLU A 120 28.40 32.74 -0.34
CA GLU A 120 29.55 32.02 -0.88
C GLU A 120 29.94 30.85 0.04
N HIS A 121 30.07 31.09 1.34
CA HIS A 121 30.38 30.05 2.33
C HIS A 121 29.30 28.98 2.37
N PHE A 122 28.02 29.36 2.39
CA PHE A 122 26.90 28.42 2.30
C PHE A 122 26.97 27.59 1.01
N THR A 123 27.23 28.23 -0.14
CA THR A 123 27.29 27.52 -1.43
C THR A 123 28.47 26.55 -1.49
N ARG A 124 29.62 26.93 -0.92
CA ARG A 124 30.81 26.07 -0.83
C ARG A 124 30.54 24.87 0.06
N TRP A 125 29.96 25.09 1.23
CA TRP A 125 29.53 24.02 2.14
C TRP A 125 28.47 23.12 1.49
N PHE A 126 27.46 23.68 0.83
CA PHE A 126 26.38 22.91 0.19
C PHE A 126 26.91 22.01 -0.93
N LYS A 127 27.95 22.45 -1.65
CA LYS A 127 28.65 21.65 -2.67
C LYS A 127 29.51 20.53 -2.11
N THR A 128 29.85 20.50 -0.82
CA THR A 128 30.55 19.35 -0.21
C THR A 128 29.58 18.31 0.35
N GLN A 129 28.30 18.67 0.56
CA GLN A 129 27.29 17.77 1.11
C GLN A 129 26.88 16.64 0.14
N LYS A 130 26.30 15.55 0.66
CA LYS A 130 25.78 14.44 -0.15
C LYS A 130 24.67 14.91 -1.10
N ARG A 131 24.49 14.23 -2.24
CA ARG A 131 23.49 14.63 -3.27
C ARG A 131 22.06 14.76 -2.71
N SER A 132 21.66 13.91 -1.76
CA SER A 132 20.35 13.96 -1.09
C SER A 132 20.13 15.22 -0.25
N MET A 133 21.19 15.81 0.32
CA MET A 133 21.15 17.08 1.06
C MET A 133 21.04 18.28 0.13
N ARG A 134 21.55 18.16 -1.11
CA ARG A 134 21.56 19.25 -2.08
C ARG A 134 20.20 19.53 -2.71
N GLN A 135 19.24 18.63 -2.50
CA GLN A 135 17.87 18.80 -2.94
C GLN A 135 17.08 19.45 -1.82
N LEU A 136 16.74 20.72 -2.01
CA LEU A 136 15.90 21.45 -1.08
C LEU A 136 14.44 21.08 -1.38
N HIS A 137 13.78 20.44 -0.42
CA HIS A 137 12.35 20.15 -0.49
C HIS A 137 11.64 21.02 0.53
N VAL A 138 10.59 21.71 0.08
CA VAL A 138 9.73 22.49 0.95
C VAL A 138 8.90 21.54 1.81
N ALA A 139 8.69 21.90 3.07
CA ALA A 139 7.88 21.13 4.00
C ALA A 139 6.42 21.03 3.53
N GLY A 140 5.81 19.85 3.67
CA GLY A 140 4.44 19.54 3.25
C GLY A 140 4.21 19.56 1.73
N ASP A 141 5.25 19.76 0.92
CA ASP A 141 5.13 19.91 -0.53
C ASP A 141 5.07 18.54 -1.23
N LYS A 142 6.14 17.74 -1.12
CA LYS A 142 6.30 16.50 -1.90
C LYS A 142 6.37 15.24 -1.06
N LEU A 143 5.58 14.25 -1.44
CA LEU A 143 5.67 12.87 -0.95
C LEU A 143 6.21 11.97 -2.06
N PHE A 144 7.32 11.29 -1.79
CA PHE A 144 7.95 10.35 -2.71
C PHE A 144 7.47 8.94 -2.40
N ILE A 145 7.06 8.19 -3.42
CA ILE A 145 6.36 6.93 -3.24
C ILE A 145 6.96 5.87 -4.16
N ASP A 146 7.26 4.71 -3.58
CA ASP A 146 7.88 3.58 -4.28
C ASP A 146 7.51 2.24 -3.61
N TYR A 147 7.85 1.14 -4.25
CA TYR A 147 7.82 -0.20 -3.65
C TYR A 147 9.25 -0.71 -3.44
N CYS A 148 9.45 -1.51 -2.40
CA CYS A 148 10.69 -2.26 -2.26
C CYS A 148 10.81 -3.32 -3.36
N GLY A 149 12.04 -3.57 -3.81
CA GLY A 149 12.32 -4.65 -4.76
C GLY A 149 12.15 -6.05 -4.15
N PRO A 150 12.72 -6.33 -2.96
CA PRO A 150 12.52 -7.60 -2.28
C PRO A 150 11.11 -7.69 -1.69
N ARG A 151 10.60 -8.92 -1.58
CA ARG A 151 9.28 -9.21 -1.01
C ARG A 151 9.41 -9.93 0.32
N LEU A 152 8.46 -9.72 1.22
CA LEU A 152 8.34 -10.47 2.47
C LEU A 152 7.37 -11.64 2.29
N GLN A 153 7.46 -12.66 3.12
CA GLN A 153 6.63 -13.86 3.01
C GLN A 153 5.60 -13.92 4.15
N VAL A 154 4.37 -14.30 3.80
CA VAL A 154 3.28 -14.58 4.74
C VAL A 154 2.78 -16.01 4.45
N VAL A 155 2.85 -16.88 5.45
CA VAL A 155 2.57 -18.31 5.32
C VAL A 155 1.21 -18.64 5.90
N ASN A 156 0.32 -19.20 5.08
CA ASN A 156 -0.97 -19.68 5.56
C ASN A 156 -0.76 -20.88 6.53
N PRO A 157 -1.18 -20.79 7.80
CA PRO A 157 -0.96 -21.86 8.78
C PRO A 157 -1.74 -23.13 8.45
N ASP A 158 -2.89 -23.02 7.76
CA ASP A 158 -3.75 -24.16 7.47
C ASP A 158 -3.31 -24.94 6.23
N THR A 159 -2.75 -24.24 5.23
CA THR A 159 -2.40 -24.84 3.92
C THR A 159 -0.91 -24.89 3.64
N GLY A 160 -0.08 -24.19 4.41
CA GLY A 160 1.34 -24.00 4.12
C GLY A 160 1.63 -23.12 2.90
N GLU A 161 0.60 -22.52 2.29
CA GLU A 161 0.76 -21.65 1.11
C GLU A 161 1.55 -20.38 1.48
N VAL A 162 2.66 -20.14 0.76
CA VAL A 162 3.49 -18.95 0.92
C VAL A 162 2.98 -17.85 0.00
N ARG A 163 2.57 -16.72 0.58
CA ARG A 163 2.13 -15.53 -0.14
C ARG A 163 3.19 -14.45 -0.03
N GLU A 164 3.56 -13.88 -1.16
CA GLU A 164 4.50 -12.76 -1.20
C GLU A 164 3.80 -11.44 -0.88
N ALA A 165 4.47 -10.61 -0.09
CA ALA A 165 4.01 -9.32 0.34
C ALA A 165 4.86 -8.22 -0.30
N GLU A 166 4.17 -7.30 -0.97
CA GLU A 166 4.73 -6.12 -1.62
C GLU A 166 4.81 -4.99 -0.59
N VAL A 167 6.01 -4.43 -0.38
CA VAL A 167 6.23 -3.41 0.66
C VAL A 167 6.16 -2.03 0.04
N PHE A 168 5.10 -1.29 0.37
CA PHE A 168 4.89 0.10 0.00
C PHE A 168 5.73 1.02 0.88
N VAL A 169 6.38 2.01 0.27
CA VAL A 169 7.19 3.02 0.97
C VAL A 169 6.79 4.42 0.51
N ALA A 170 6.49 5.29 1.48
CA ALA A 170 6.22 6.70 1.23
C ALA A 170 7.10 7.58 2.13
N SER A 171 7.81 8.55 1.58
CA SER A 171 8.74 9.40 2.32
C SER A 171 8.58 10.89 2.00
N LEU A 172 8.46 11.71 3.04
CA LEU A 172 8.33 13.17 2.91
C LEU A 172 9.66 13.83 2.53
N GLY A 173 9.63 14.77 1.58
CA GLY A 173 10.84 15.36 1.03
C GLY A 173 11.69 16.15 2.04
N ALA A 174 11.04 16.89 2.96
CA ALA A 174 11.71 17.81 3.88
C ALA A 174 12.24 17.12 5.14
N SER A 175 11.44 16.32 5.85
CA SER A 175 11.86 15.58 7.04
C SER A 175 12.53 14.23 6.75
N ASN A 176 12.29 13.64 5.57
CA ASN A 176 12.53 12.21 5.30
C ASN A 176 11.73 11.27 6.21
N TYR A 177 10.62 11.74 6.79
CA TYR A 177 9.73 10.89 7.56
C TYR A 177 9.09 9.86 6.65
N THR A 178 9.22 8.59 7.03
CA THR A 178 8.91 7.45 6.15
C THR A 178 7.76 6.63 6.73
N TYR A 179 6.80 6.32 5.87
CA TYR A 179 5.72 5.38 6.09
C TYR A 179 5.97 4.10 5.30
N VAL A 180 5.68 2.94 5.91
CA VAL A 180 5.90 1.62 5.32
C VAL A 180 4.73 0.71 5.65
N GLU A 181 4.23 -0.01 4.65
CA GLU A 181 3.16 -0.99 4.83
C GLU A 181 3.25 -2.10 3.79
N ALA A 182 2.96 -3.33 4.19
CA ALA A 182 2.97 -4.50 3.32
C ALA A 182 1.55 -4.85 2.85
N PHE A 183 1.44 -5.14 1.54
CA PHE A 183 0.19 -5.50 0.88
C PHE A 183 0.32 -6.80 0.08
N PRO A 184 -0.79 -7.53 -0.20
CA PRO A 184 -0.74 -8.75 -0.99
C PRO A 184 -0.38 -8.54 -2.48
N SER A 185 -0.49 -7.33 -3.01
CA SER A 185 -0.25 -7.04 -4.42
C SER A 185 -0.09 -5.53 -4.66
N GLN A 186 0.61 -5.15 -5.73
CA GLN A 186 0.72 -3.76 -6.22
C GLN A 186 -0.49 -3.28 -7.05
N GLY A 187 -1.61 -4.02 -7.00
CA GLY A 187 -2.84 -3.70 -7.72
C GLY A 187 -3.45 -2.34 -7.32
N LYS A 188 -4.31 -1.78 -8.20
CA LYS A 188 -4.91 -0.45 -8.03
C LYS A 188 -5.60 -0.25 -6.67
N SER A 189 -6.32 -1.25 -6.17
CA SER A 189 -7.02 -1.17 -4.89
C SER A 189 -6.06 -0.98 -3.72
N TYR A 190 -5.00 -1.79 -3.66
CA TYR A 190 -4.01 -1.73 -2.59
C TYR A 190 -3.14 -0.48 -2.70
N TRP A 191 -2.80 -0.06 -3.92
CA TRP A 191 -2.11 1.20 -4.16
C TRP A 191 -2.86 2.40 -3.57
N LEU A 192 -4.16 2.52 -3.85
CA LEU A 192 -4.97 3.64 -3.35
C LEU A 192 -5.23 3.53 -1.83
N GLU A 193 -5.37 2.30 -1.32
CA GLU A 193 -5.49 2.04 0.11
C GLU A 193 -4.22 2.43 0.88
N ALA A 194 -3.04 2.14 0.32
CA ALA A 194 -1.75 2.53 0.89
C ALA A 194 -1.60 4.06 1.01
N HIS A 195 -2.09 4.81 0.02
CA HIS A 195 -2.09 6.28 0.08
C HIS A 195 -3.01 6.80 1.18
N ALA A 196 -4.23 6.25 1.28
CA ALA A 196 -5.16 6.62 2.33
C ALA A 196 -4.58 6.34 3.72
N ASN A 197 -3.99 5.15 3.93
CA ASN A 197 -3.32 4.82 5.18
C ASN A 197 -2.13 5.74 5.48
N ALA A 198 -1.31 6.06 4.46
CA ALA A 198 -0.17 6.97 4.62
C ALA A 198 -0.63 8.38 5.04
N PHE A 199 -1.67 8.94 4.42
CA PHE A 199 -2.18 10.27 4.77
C PHE A 199 -2.77 10.29 6.19
N GLU A 200 -3.48 9.23 6.59
CA GLU A 200 -3.96 9.07 7.96
C GLU A 200 -2.79 8.99 8.96
N HIS A 201 -1.73 8.24 8.63
CA HIS A 201 -0.53 8.14 9.46
C HIS A 201 0.19 9.48 9.62
N PHE A 202 0.28 10.28 8.56
CA PHE A 202 0.84 11.62 8.62
C PHE A 202 -0.10 12.63 9.32
N GLY A 203 -1.40 12.31 9.46
CA GLY A 203 -2.40 13.25 9.97
C GLY A 203 -2.68 14.42 9.02
N GLY A 204 -2.33 14.29 7.73
CA GLY A 204 -2.44 15.37 6.75
C GLY A 204 -2.05 14.93 5.34
N VAL A 205 -2.36 15.78 4.35
CA VAL A 205 -2.14 15.51 2.93
C VAL A 205 -1.03 16.43 2.38
N PRO A 206 -0.02 15.89 1.68
CA PRO A 206 0.98 16.69 0.97
C PRO A 206 0.37 17.40 -0.25
N HIS A 207 1.08 18.38 -0.81
CA HIS A 207 0.61 19.09 -2.02
C HIS A 207 0.79 18.28 -3.30
N LEU A 208 1.85 17.48 -3.37
CA LEU A 208 2.26 16.76 -4.57
C LEU A 208 2.71 15.33 -4.23
N LEU A 209 2.10 14.36 -4.90
CA LEU A 209 2.51 12.96 -4.88
C LEU A 209 3.46 12.71 -6.04
N VAL A 210 4.63 12.14 -5.75
CA VAL A 210 5.66 11.78 -6.73
C VAL A 210 5.85 10.27 -6.70
N PRO A 211 4.97 9.51 -7.37
CA PRO A 211 5.13 8.08 -7.50
C PRO A 211 6.19 7.73 -8.53
N ASP A 212 6.94 6.64 -8.30
CA ASP A 212 7.70 6.00 -9.37
C ASP A 212 6.74 5.31 -10.36
N ASN A 213 7.20 5.16 -11.60
CA ASN A 213 6.42 4.98 -12.83
C ASN A 213 5.72 3.60 -12.93
N LEU A 214 4.84 3.31 -11.97
CA LEU A 214 4.04 2.09 -11.89
C LEU A 214 2.86 2.20 -12.87
N ARG A 215 2.59 1.11 -13.60
CA ARG A 215 1.35 0.95 -14.41
C ARG A 215 0.08 1.15 -13.59
N SER A 216 0.14 0.96 -12.26
CA SER A 216 -0.96 1.22 -11.33
C SER A 216 -1.31 2.72 -11.20
N ALA A 217 -0.33 3.61 -11.41
CA ALA A 217 -0.49 5.06 -11.36
C ALA A 217 -0.75 5.69 -12.74
N VAL A 218 -0.20 5.12 -13.83
CA VAL A 218 -0.20 5.72 -15.16
C VAL A 218 -0.68 4.71 -16.22
N THR A 219 -1.75 5.03 -16.95
CA THR A 219 -2.28 4.17 -18.05
C THR A 219 -1.44 4.28 -19.33
N LYS A 220 -0.84 5.43 -19.59
CA LYS A 220 0.15 5.64 -20.67
C LYS A 220 1.19 6.67 -20.22
N ALA A 221 2.44 6.23 -20.02
CA ALA A 221 3.54 7.10 -19.64
C ALA A 221 3.93 7.99 -20.84
N ASN A 222 3.40 9.21 -20.89
CA ASN A 222 3.82 10.24 -21.84
C ASN A 222 4.72 11.24 -21.10
N ARG A 223 5.80 11.66 -21.76
CA ARG A 223 6.84 12.55 -21.25
C ARG A 223 6.34 13.96 -20.89
N TYR A 224 5.24 14.39 -21.52
CA TYR A 224 4.69 15.74 -21.36
C TYR A 224 3.32 15.75 -20.66
N GLU A 225 2.48 14.73 -20.87
CA GLU A 225 1.16 14.59 -20.23
C GLU A 225 0.89 13.14 -19.82
N PRO A 226 1.40 12.67 -18.68
CA PRO A 226 1.06 11.34 -18.19
C PRO A 226 -0.44 11.27 -17.90
N ARG A 227 -1.17 10.41 -18.63
CA ARG A 227 -2.57 10.15 -18.31
C ARG A 227 -2.62 9.29 -17.06
N LEU A 228 -3.06 9.89 -15.97
CA LEU A 228 -3.31 9.20 -14.72
C LEU A 228 -4.48 8.22 -14.91
N ASN A 229 -4.42 7.14 -14.15
CA ASN A 229 -5.55 6.23 -14.03
C ASN A 229 -6.73 6.95 -13.36
N ASP A 230 -7.96 6.81 -13.88
CA ASP A 230 -9.15 7.52 -13.39
C ASP A 230 -9.36 7.35 -11.89
N SER A 231 -9.12 6.14 -11.37
CA SER A 231 -9.23 5.84 -9.94
C SER A 231 -8.20 6.60 -9.09
N TYR A 232 -7.02 6.88 -9.65
CA TYR A 232 -5.98 7.64 -8.96
C TYR A 232 -6.25 9.14 -9.04
N GLN A 233 -6.81 9.62 -10.15
CA GLN A 233 -7.33 10.98 -10.26
C GLN A 233 -8.47 11.24 -9.26
N LYS A 234 -9.38 10.28 -9.08
CA LYS A 234 -10.44 10.38 -8.05
C LYS A 234 -9.86 10.52 -6.64
N LEU A 235 -8.84 9.74 -6.30
CA LEU A 235 -8.12 9.88 -5.02
C LEU A 235 -7.45 11.26 -4.90
N ALA A 236 -6.75 11.70 -5.94
CA ALA A 236 -6.08 13.01 -5.98
C ALA A 236 -7.08 14.16 -5.75
N ASN A 237 -8.25 14.09 -6.40
CA ASN A 237 -9.32 15.07 -6.23
C ASN A 237 -9.91 15.03 -4.81
N HIS A 238 -10.17 13.84 -4.25
CA HIS A 238 -10.73 13.66 -2.90
C HIS A 238 -9.85 14.31 -1.82
N TYR A 239 -8.53 14.12 -1.94
CA TYR A 239 -7.56 14.69 -0.99
C TYR A 239 -7.01 16.06 -1.43
N GLN A 240 -7.49 16.62 -2.54
CA GLN A 240 -7.01 17.89 -3.11
C GLN A 240 -5.48 17.96 -3.27
N THR A 241 -4.87 16.87 -3.72
CA THR A 241 -3.43 16.77 -3.99
C THR A 241 -3.18 16.62 -5.48
N ALA A 242 -2.05 17.13 -5.96
CA ALA A 242 -1.59 16.88 -7.32
C ALA A 242 -0.79 15.57 -7.38
N VAL A 243 -0.76 14.92 -8.54
CA VAL A 243 0.09 13.76 -8.81
C VAL A 243 1.00 14.11 -9.97
N MET A 244 2.31 14.00 -9.75
CA MET A 244 3.32 14.19 -10.78
C MET A 244 4.29 13.01 -10.75
N PRO A 245 4.10 12.02 -11.63
CA PRO A 245 5.00 10.88 -11.74
C PRO A 245 6.44 11.32 -11.97
N ALA A 246 7.40 10.57 -11.40
CA ALA A 246 8.82 10.81 -11.65
C ALA A 246 9.13 10.63 -13.14
N ARG A 247 9.98 11.49 -13.70
CA ARG A 247 10.34 11.43 -15.12
C ARG A 247 11.18 10.18 -15.41
N PRO A 248 10.82 9.38 -16.44
CA PRO A 248 11.65 8.27 -16.89
C PRO A 248 13.07 8.75 -17.25
N TYR A 249 14.09 7.96 -16.88
CA TYR A 249 15.50 8.19 -17.22
C TYR A 249 16.16 9.47 -16.65
N LYS A 250 15.59 10.08 -15.59
CA LYS A 250 16.28 11.13 -14.81
C LYS A 250 16.55 10.68 -13.37
N PRO A 251 17.76 10.17 -13.08
CA PRO A 251 18.14 9.67 -11.75
C PRO A 251 17.99 10.69 -10.61
N LYS A 252 17.98 11.99 -10.94
CA LYS A 252 17.91 13.07 -9.95
C LYS A 252 16.54 13.19 -9.29
N ASP A 253 15.45 12.88 -9.98
CA ASP A 253 14.10 13.01 -9.40
C ASP A 253 13.76 11.81 -8.49
N LYS A 254 14.46 10.69 -8.67
CA LYS A 254 14.22 9.40 -8.00
C LYS A 254 15.06 9.16 -6.73
N ALA A 255 16.13 9.92 -6.53
CA ALA A 255 17.10 9.69 -5.46
C ALA A 255 16.49 9.67 -4.03
N LYS A 256 15.40 10.40 -3.77
CA LYS A 256 14.74 10.39 -2.44
C LYS A 256 13.99 9.08 -2.19
N ALA A 257 13.21 8.63 -3.17
CA ALA A 257 12.48 7.36 -3.12
C ALA A 257 13.44 6.18 -2.93
N GLU A 258 14.50 6.11 -3.76
CA GLU A 258 15.52 5.07 -3.66
C GLU A 258 16.21 5.03 -2.30
N ASN A 259 16.58 6.19 -1.75
CA ASN A 259 17.19 6.24 -0.42
C ASN A 259 16.22 5.78 0.68
N ALA A 260 14.92 6.09 0.56
CA ALA A 260 13.93 5.61 1.50
C ALA A 260 13.77 4.08 1.41
N VAL A 261 13.68 3.53 0.19
CA VAL A 261 13.61 2.08 -0.04
C VAL A 261 14.82 1.36 0.54
N LEU A 262 16.04 1.84 0.28
CA LEU A 262 17.27 1.26 0.83
C LEU A 262 17.29 1.27 2.37
N LEU A 263 16.74 2.31 3.00
CA LEU A 263 16.61 2.37 4.46
C LEU A 263 15.60 1.34 4.97
N VAL A 264 14.46 1.19 4.29
CA VAL A 264 13.43 0.21 4.64
C VAL A 264 13.94 -1.22 4.48
N GLU A 265 14.61 -1.52 3.38
CA GLU A 265 15.23 -2.82 3.14
C GLU A 265 16.21 -3.18 4.27
N ARG A 266 17.11 -2.26 4.60
CA ARG A 266 18.16 -2.50 5.60
C ARG A 266 17.64 -2.54 7.04
N TRP A 267 16.75 -1.64 7.42
CA TRP A 267 16.36 -1.43 8.82
C TRP A 267 15.05 -2.07 9.20
N ILE A 268 14.23 -2.46 8.23
CA ILE A 268 12.96 -3.14 8.48
C ILE A 268 13.07 -4.57 7.94
N MET A 269 13.15 -4.73 6.62
CA MET A 269 13.04 -6.04 5.97
C MET A 269 14.15 -7.01 6.40
N MET A 270 15.40 -6.56 6.44
CA MET A 270 16.51 -7.38 6.90
C MET A 270 16.37 -7.80 8.37
N ARG A 271 15.70 -7.02 9.23
CA ARG A 271 15.44 -7.42 10.63
C ARG A 271 14.34 -8.48 10.72
N LEU A 272 13.40 -8.47 9.78
CA LEU A 272 12.29 -9.41 9.70
C LEU A 272 12.64 -10.74 9.01
N ARG A 273 13.83 -10.87 8.40
CA ARG A 273 14.21 -12.01 7.55
C ARG A 273 14.15 -13.40 8.19
N HIS A 274 14.21 -13.48 9.52
CA HIS A 274 14.19 -14.73 10.29
C HIS A 274 12.87 -14.94 11.03
N GLN A 275 11.87 -14.11 10.77
CA GLN A 275 10.54 -14.20 11.37
C GLN A 275 9.55 -14.72 10.33
N THR A 276 8.69 -15.64 10.74
CA THR A 276 7.60 -16.15 9.90
C THR A 276 6.30 -15.49 10.35
N PHE A 277 5.56 -14.95 9.39
CA PHE A 277 4.28 -14.30 9.62
C PHE A 277 3.15 -15.14 9.05
N HIS A 278 2.02 -15.20 9.75
CA HIS A 278 0.86 -15.96 9.30
C HIS A 278 -0.24 -15.09 8.71
N THR A 279 -0.22 -13.79 9.03
CA THR A 279 -1.17 -12.83 8.46
C THR A 279 -0.48 -11.53 8.05
N PHE A 280 -1.05 -10.85 7.05
CA PHE A 280 -0.60 -9.49 6.68
C PHE A 280 -0.75 -8.50 7.83
N LYS A 281 -1.74 -8.71 8.72
CA LYS A 281 -1.94 -7.84 9.88
C LYS A 281 -0.78 -7.95 10.87
N GLU A 282 -0.35 -9.17 11.16
CA GLU A 282 0.81 -9.46 12.01
C GLU A 282 2.10 -8.87 11.42
N LEU A 283 2.34 -9.11 10.13
CA LEU A 283 3.48 -8.53 9.41
C LEU A 283 3.48 -6.99 9.50
N ASN A 284 2.32 -6.36 9.29
CA ASN A 284 2.20 -4.91 9.36
C ASN A 284 2.36 -4.35 10.78
N LEU A 285 2.04 -5.11 11.83
CA LEU A 285 2.34 -4.70 13.21
C LEU A 285 3.84 -4.68 13.45
N ALA A 286 4.56 -5.73 13.05
CA ALA A 286 6.02 -5.78 13.16
C ALA A 286 6.72 -4.68 12.34
N ILE A 287 6.22 -4.42 11.12
CA ILE A 287 6.71 -3.30 10.28
C ILE A 287 6.49 -1.95 10.99
N ARG A 288 5.34 -1.72 11.61
CA ARG A 288 5.04 -0.45 12.30
C ARG A 288 5.99 -0.17 13.45
N GLU A 289 6.34 -1.18 14.24
CA GLU A 289 7.32 -1.04 15.33
C GLU A 289 8.70 -0.64 14.79
N LEU A 290 9.18 -1.34 13.76
CA LEU A 290 10.47 -1.05 13.13
C LEU A 290 10.48 0.29 12.38
N MET A 291 9.36 0.68 11.79
CA MET A 291 9.17 1.98 11.16
C MET A 291 9.24 3.11 12.19
N ASN A 292 8.66 2.93 13.38
CA ASN A 292 8.76 3.91 14.47
C ASN A 292 10.22 4.06 14.94
N ASP A 293 10.93 2.95 15.17
CA ASP A 293 12.38 2.96 15.48
C ASP A 293 13.18 3.68 14.38
N LEU A 294 12.92 3.39 13.10
CA LEU A 294 13.57 4.07 11.98
C LEU A 294 13.36 5.59 11.99
N ASN A 295 12.15 6.04 12.33
CA ASN A 295 11.79 7.46 12.35
C ASN A 295 12.31 8.20 13.60
N GLU A 296 12.48 7.50 14.72
CA GLU A 296 12.99 8.06 15.97
C GLU A 296 14.52 8.14 16.02
N ARG A 297 15.22 7.34 15.21
CA ARG A 297 16.68 7.42 15.10
C ARG A 297 17.17 8.77 14.61
N GLU A 298 18.17 9.28 15.29
CA GLU A 298 18.86 10.51 14.92
C GLU A 298 19.62 10.36 13.60
N MET A 299 19.39 11.31 12.71
CA MET A 299 20.17 11.42 11.49
C MET A 299 21.43 12.23 11.78
N LYS A 300 22.59 11.56 11.79
CA LYS A 300 23.91 12.19 12.01
C LYS A 300 24.16 13.46 11.20
N GLN A 301 23.57 13.56 10.00
CA GLN A 301 23.75 14.71 9.11
C GLN A 301 22.92 15.95 9.49
N TYR A 302 21.86 15.78 10.28
CA TYR A 302 20.94 16.85 10.67
C TYR A 302 20.96 17.10 12.19
N GLY A 303 21.51 16.19 12.98
CA GLY A 303 21.46 16.26 14.44
C GLY A 303 20.05 16.11 15.01
N ALA A 304 19.12 15.55 14.24
CA ALA A 304 17.72 15.37 14.62
C ALA A 304 17.15 14.08 14.03
N SER A 305 16.14 13.52 14.68
CA SER A 305 15.39 12.39 14.15
C SER A 305 14.43 12.81 13.03
N ARG A 306 13.99 11.85 12.21
CA ARG A 306 12.99 12.11 11.16
C ARG A 306 11.68 12.59 11.77
N LYS A 307 11.28 11.99 12.89
CA LYS A 307 10.08 12.36 13.67
C LYS A 307 10.18 13.80 14.19
N ALA A 308 11.30 14.19 14.79
CA ALA A 308 11.50 15.56 15.26
C ALA A 308 11.42 16.59 14.12
N LEU A 309 12.03 16.29 12.97
CA LEU A 309 11.93 17.16 11.79
C LEU A 309 10.51 17.17 11.20
N PHE A 310 9.79 16.05 11.24
CA PHE A 310 8.40 15.98 10.79
C PHE A 310 7.49 16.87 11.62
N ASP A 311 7.55 16.74 12.95
CA ASP A 311 6.72 17.54 13.86
C ASP A 311 7.03 19.05 13.74
N LYS A 312 8.31 19.41 13.54
CA LYS A 312 8.75 20.80 13.39
C LYS A 312 8.41 21.42 12.03
N LEU A 313 8.52 20.65 10.94
CA LEU A 313 8.47 21.19 9.58
C LEU A 313 7.21 20.75 8.81
N ASP A 314 7.03 19.45 8.63
CA ASP A 314 6.04 18.90 7.69
C ASP A 314 4.64 18.92 8.28
N LYS A 315 4.46 18.45 9.52
CA LYS A 315 3.15 18.37 10.19
C LYS A 315 2.35 19.68 10.15
N PRO A 316 2.92 20.87 10.47
CA PRO A 316 2.18 22.13 10.36
C PRO A 316 1.97 22.61 8.91
N ALA A 317 2.70 22.06 7.93
CA ALA A 317 2.63 22.47 6.53
C ALA A 317 1.73 21.56 5.66
N LEU A 318 1.29 20.40 6.19
CA LEU A 318 0.36 19.51 5.52
C LEU A 318 -1.06 20.08 5.47
N LYS A 319 -1.79 19.74 4.41
CA LYS A 319 -3.23 20.05 4.32
C LYS A 319 -4.02 19.17 5.30
N PRO A 320 -5.15 19.65 5.84
CA PRO A 320 -5.99 18.84 6.72
C PRO A 320 -6.57 17.64 5.97
N LEU A 321 -6.80 16.55 6.69
CA LEU A 321 -7.51 15.40 6.15
C LEU A 321 -9.00 15.72 5.92
N PRO A 322 -9.61 15.22 4.85
CA PRO A 322 -11.06 15.28 4.69
C PRO A 322 -11.75 14.47 5.79
N LYS A 323 -12.98 14.87 6.16
CA LYS A 323 -13.77 14.18 7.20
C LYS A 323 -14.02 12.71 6.88
N GLN A 324 -14.16 12.38 5.59
CA GLN A 324 -14.39 11.02 5.11
C GLN A 324 -13.14 10.50 4.43
N ARG A 325 -12.75 9.29 4.80
CA ARG A 325 -11.67 8.54 4.15
C ARG A 325 -12.06 8.18 2.72
N TYR A 326 -11.10 8.24 1.80
CA TYR A 326 -11.29 7.71 0.46
C TYR A 326 -11.45 6.18 0.47
N LEU A 327 -12.52 5.69 -0.13
CA LEU A 327 -12.76 4.26 -0.34
C LEU A 327 -12.69 3.95 -1.83
N TYR A 328 -11.77 3.08 -2.23
CA TYR A 328 -11.72 2.61 -3.60
C TYR A 328 -12.91 1.70 -3.88
N THR A 329 -13.70 2.05 -4.90
CA THR A 329 -14.79 1.22 -5.43
C THR A 329 -14.50 0.85 -6.89
N GLU A 330 -14.61 -0.44 -7.19
CA GLU A 330 -14.56 -1.00 -8.53
C GLU A 330 -15.98 -1.00 -9.11
N THR A 331 -16.19 -0.28 -10.21
CA THR A 331 -17.47 -0.20 -10.90
C THR A 331 -17.53 -1.24 -12.03
N LYS A 332 -18.53 -2.11 -12.02
CA LYS A 332 -18.75 -3.12 -13.07
C LYS A 332 -20.23 -3.22 -13.42
N ARG A 333 -20.55 -3.35 -14.71
CA ARG A 333 -21.92 -3.70 -15.15
C ARG A 333 -22.08 -5.21 -15.21
N ALA A 334 -23.14 -5.75 -14.63
CA ALA A 334 -23.43 -7.18 -14.60
C ALA A 334 -24.90 -7.44 -14.97
N LYS A 335 -25.17 -8.57 -15.62
CA LYS A 335 -26.53 -9.04 -15.89
C LYS A 335 -26.97 -9.96 -14.77
N VAL A 336 -28.20 -9.80 -14.29
CA VAL A 336 -28.78 -10.66 -13.26
C VAL A 336 -29.14 -12.01 -13.85
N GLY A 337 -28.59 -13.08 -13.26
CA GLY A 337 -28.86 -14.46 -13.64
C GLY A 337 -30.29 -14.91 -13.32
N PRO A 338 -30.75 -16.02 -13.91
CA PRO A 338 -32.08 -16.58 -13.65
C PRO A 338 -32.27 -17.02 -12.19
N ASP A 339 -31.16 -17.25 -11.49
CA ASP A 339 -31.08 -17.59 -10.08
C ASP A 339 -31.00 -16.36 -9.17
N TYR A 340 -31.39 -15.15 -9.64
CA TYR A 340 -31.38 -13.89 -8.88
C TYR A 340 -30.02 -13.53 -8.25
N HIS A 341 -28.92 -13.96 -8.87
CA HIS A 341 -27.56 -13.59 -8.47
C HIS A 341 -26.81 -12.84 -9.57
N ILE A 342 -25.80 -12.08 -9.14
CA ILE A 342 -24.78 -11.47 -10.00
C ILE A 342 -23.40 -11.97 -9.59
N GLU A 343 -22.52 -12.13 -10.59
CA GLU A 343 -21.16 -12.59 -10.35
C GLU A 343 -20.16 -11.43 -10.23
N TYR A 344 -19.46 -11.38 -9.10
CA TYR A 344 -18.28 -10.53 -8.91
C TYR A 344 -17.11 -11.36 -8.39
N ARG A 345 -16.02 -11.40 -9.17
CA ARG A 345 -14.80 -12.20 -8.90
C ARG A 345 -15.10 -13.67 -8.55
N ARG A 346 -15.91 -14.34 -9.37
CA ARG A 346 -16.32 -15.74 -9.18
C ARG A 346 -17.11 -16.01 -7.89
N HIS A 347 -17.60 -14.99 -7.20
CA HIS A 347 -18.54 -15.12 -6.08
C HIS A 347 -19.88 -14.52 -6.47
N TYR A 348 -20.97 -15.17 -6.08
CA TYR A 348 -22.33 -14.78 -6.46
C TYR A 348 -23.00 -14.00 -5.34
N TYR A 349 -23.54 -12.83 -5.67
CA TYR A 349 -24.27 -11.97 -4.74
C TYR A 349 -25.73 -11.87 -5.18
N SER A 350 -26.65 -12.11 -4.25
CA SER A 350 -28.09 -12.03 -4.56
C SER A 350 -28.57 -10.61 -4.80
N VAL A 351 -29.56 -10.47 -5.67
CA VAL A 351 -30.32 -9.22 -5.91
C VAL A 351 -31.81 -9.52 -5.88
N PRO A 352 -32.69 -8.54 -5.63
CA PRO A 352 -34.13 -8.75 -5.68
C PRO A 352 -34.57 -9.45 -6.97
N HIS A 353 -35.29 -10.56 -6.84
CA HIS A 353 -35.67 -11.43 -7.98
C HIS A 353 -36.46 -10.72 -9.08
N GLN A 354 -37.09 -9.57 -8.80
CA GLN A 354 -37.78 -8.77 -9.82
C GLN A 354 -36.82 -8.25 -10.90
N LEU A 355 -35.52 -8.23 -10.62
CA LEU A 355 -34.50 -7.71 -11.53
C LEU A 355 -33.83 -8.81 -12.38
N VAL A 356 -34.33 -10.04 -12.34
CA VAL A 356 -33.82 -11.14 -13.19
C VAL A 356 -33.84 -10.73 -14.66
N GLY A 357 -32.72 -10.90 -15.35
CA GLY A 357 -32.55 -10.51 -16.76
C GLY A 357 -32.17 -9.04 -16.99
N HIS A 358 -32.32 -8.16 -16.00
CA HIS A 358 -31.90 -6.77 -16.08
C HIS A 358 -30.38 -6.62 -15.91
N HIS A 359 -29.86 -5.47 -16.34
CA HIS A 359 -28.48 -5.07 -16.08
C HIS A 359 -28.43 -4.16 -14.86
N VAL A 360 -27.50 -4.45 -13.96
CA VAL A 360 -27.24 -3.67 -12.74
C VAL A 360 -25.79 -3.17 -12.75
N GLU A 361 -25.56 -2.08 -12.04
CA GLU A 361 -24.23 -1.52 -11.78
C GLU A 361 -23.78 -1.97 -10.40
N LEU A 362 -22.58 -2.52 -10.33
CA LEU A 362 -21.97 -2.99 -9.11
C LEU A 362 -20.82 -2.06 -8.75
N GLU A 363 -20.84 -1.56 -7.52
CA GLU A 363 -19.73 -0.85 -6.90
C GLU A 363 -19.16 -1.71 -5.78
N ALA A 364 -17.98 -2.29 -6.01
CA ALA A 364 -17.32 -3.15 -5.03
C ALA A 364 -16.10 -2.47 -4.41
N SER A 365 -16.15 -2.24 -3.11
CA SER A 365 -15.00 -1.89 -2.29
C SER A 365 -14.25 -3.14 -1.80
N ASN A 366 -13.25 -2.97 -0.94
CA ASN A 366 -12.57 -4.11 -0.29
C ASN A 366 -13.45 -4.80 0.77
N ARG A 367 -14.52 -4.16 1.25
CA ARG A 367 -15.37 -4.64 2.35
C ARG A 367 -16.83 -4.86 1.98
N LEU A 368 -17.33 -4.09 1.02
CA LEU A 368 -18.75 -4.07 0.65
C LEU A 368 -18.92 -4.17 -0.86
N VAL A 369 -19.95 -4.88 -1.28
CA VAL A 369 -20.47 -4.90 -2.64
C VAL A 369 -21.83 -4.21 -2.61
N GLN A 370 -21.91 -3.06 -3.27
CA GLN A 370 -23.15 -2.30 -3.45
C GLN A 370 -23.64 -2.50 -4.87
N ILE A 371 -24.94 -2.68 -5.02
CA ILE A 371 -25.57 -2.98 -6.29
C ILE A 371 -26.63 -1.93 -6.54
N TYR A 372 -26.58 -1.32 -7.71
CA TYR A 372 -27.45 -0.25 -8.14
C TYR A 372 -28.23 -0.65 -9.39
N HIS A 373 -29.50 -0.24 -9.46
CA HIS A 373 -30.31 -0.33 -10.66
C HIS A 373 -30.87 1.06 -10.95
N GLN A 374 -30.56 1.60 -12.14
CA GLN A 374 -30.99 2.94 -12.56
C GLN A 374 -30.60 4.05 -11.54
N GLY A 375 -29.42 3.95 -10.93
CA GLY A 375 -28.93 4.92 -9.95
C GLY A 375 -29.42 4.71 -8.50
N ASN A 376 -30.35 3.78 -8.26
CA ASN A 376 -30.85 3.48 -6.91
C ASN A 376 -30.14 2.27 -6.31
N LEU A 377 -29.71 2.37 -5.04
CA LEU A 377 -29.11 1.26 -4.30
C LEU A 377 -30.18 0.20 -4.00
N ILE A 378 -30.03 -0.99 -4.58
CA ILE A 378 -31.01 -2.08 -4.46
C ILE A 378 -30.58 -3.17 -3.49
N ALA A 379 -29.28 -3.36 -3.30
CA ALA A 379 -28.73 -4.41 -2.47
C ALA A 379 -27.32 -4.06 -1.99
N GLN A 380 -27.00 -4.49 -0.78
CA GLN A 380 -25.67 -4.35 -0.19
C GLN A 380 -25.26 -5.65 0.51
N HIS A 381 -24.05 -6.10 0.21
CA HIS A 381 -23.48 -7.32 0.77
C HIS A 381 -22.08 -7.07 1.35
N PRO A 382 -21.72 -7.71 2.47
CA PRO A 382 -20.32 -7.87 2.85
C PRO A 382 -19.56 -8.60 1.73
N ARG A 383 -18.39 -8.08 1.37
CA ARG A 383 -17.54 -8.70 0.34
C ARG A 383 -16.95 -10.00 0.87
N SER A 384 -17.19 -11.09 0.15
CA SER A 384 -16.54 -12.38 0.38
C SER A 384 -15.15 -12.42 -0.24
N GLN A 385 -14.20 -13.06 0.45
CA GLN A 385 -12.88 -13.39 -0.08
C GLN A 385 -12.82 -14.81 -0.67
N ARG A 386 -13.88 -15.61 -0.51
CA ARG A 386 -13.97 -16.96 -1.06
C ARG A 386 -14.40 -16.90 -2.52
N GLU A 387 -13.70 -17.64 -3.39
CA GLU A 387 -14.18 -17.87 -4.75
C GLU A 387 -15.24 -18.97 -4.77
N ARG A 388 -16.14 -18.91 -5.75
CA ARG A 388 -17.17 -19.92 -6.06
C ARG A 388 -18.19 -20.16 -4.94
N GLY A 389 -18.41 -19.17 -4.08
CA GLY A 389 -19.47 -19.17 -3.07
C GLY A 389 -20.66 -18.27 -3.45
N ASN A 390 -21.71 -18.34 -2.63
CA ASN A 390 -22.93 -17.53 -2.77
C ASN A 390 -23.18 -16.73 -1.47
N SER A 391 -23.48 -15.44 -1.61
CA SER A 391 -23.98 -14.57 -0.55
C SER A 391 -25.43 -14.19 -0.86
N THR A 392 -26.36 -14.90 -0.25
CA THR A 392 -27.79 -14.81 -0.56
C THR A 392 -28.57 -14.23 0.62
N GLN A 393 -29.25 -13.11 0.41
CA GLN A 393 -30.21 -12.56 1.36
C GLN A 393 -31.59 -13.18 1.11
N PRO A 394 -32.30 -13.67 2.15
CA PRO A 394 -33.62 -14.30 1.98
C PRO A 394 -34.65 -13.39 1.29
N GLU A 395 -34.60 -12.09 1.60
CA GLU A 395 -35.50 -11.05 1.06
C GLU A 395 -35.44 -10.91 -0.46
N HIS A 396 -34.31 -11.30 -1.06
CA HIS A 396 -34.13 -11.25 -2.51
C HIS A 396 -34.80 -12.40 -3.25
N MET A 397 -35.09 -13.51 -2.56
CA MET A 397 -35.71 -14.69 -3.16
C MET A 397 -37.22 -14.46 -3.41
N PRO A 398 -37.80 -15.07 -4.46
CA PRO A 398 -39.26 -15.14 -4.60
C PRO A 398 -39.90 -15.88 -3.42
N SER A 399 -41.13 -15.53 -3.04
CA SER A 399 -41.87 -16.14 -1.92
C SER A 399 -41.93 -17.68 -1.99
N ASN A 400 -42.09 -18.24 -3.18
CA ASN A 400 -42.10 -19.69 -3.42
C ASN A 400 -40.75 -20.36 -3.14
N HIS A 401 -39.63 -19.66 -3.35
CA HIS A 401 -38.28 -20.15 -3.06
C HIS A 401 -37.88 -19.91 -1.60
N GLN A 402 -38.37 -18.85 -0.96
CA GLN A 402 -38.18 -18.63 0.49
C GLN A 402 -38.77 -19.78 1.32
N HIS A 403 -39.94 -20.30 0.91
CA HIS A 403 -40.65 -21.37 1.59
C HIS A 403 -40.10 -22.78 1.33
N GLN A 404 -39.16 -22.96 0.39
CA GLN A 404 -38.55 -24.25 0.03
C GLN A 404 -37.41 -24.71 0.94
N LYS A 405 -37.10 -24.00 2.04
CA LYS A 405 -36.20 -24.52 3.08
C LYS A 405 -36.93 -25.58 3.92
N TRP A 406 -36.96 -26.81 3.43
CA TRP A 406 -37.38 -27.96 4.23
C TRP A 406 -36.25 -28.38 5.17
N SER A 407 -36.54 -28.46 6.47
CA SER A 407 -35.63 -29.02 7.46
C SER A 407 -36.11 -30.42 7.87
N PRO A 408 -35.21 -31.32 8.33
CA PRO A 408 -35.61 -32.65 8.79
C PRO A 408 -36.64 -32.56 9.93
N GLY A 409 -36.44 -31.61 10.86
CA GLY A 409 -37.37 -31.35 11.97
C GLY A 409 -38.78 -30.93 11.51
N ARG A 410 -38.88 -30.12 10.45
CA ARG A 410 -40.18 -29.71 9.90
C ARG A 410 -40.93 -30.89 9.26
N LEU A 411 -40.22 -31.76 8.56
CA LEU A 411 -40.80 -32.98 7.96
C LEU A 411 -41.25 -33.97 9.05
N LEU A 412 -40.46 -34.14 10.11
CA LEU A 412 -40.81 -35.00 11.25
C LEU A 412 -42.03 -34.48 12.01
N ASN A 413 -42.13 -33.16 12.23
CA ASN A 413 -43.29 -32.56 12.89
C ASN A 413 -44.56 -32.68 12.05
N TRP A 414 -44.47 -32.51 10.73
CA TRP A 414 -45.61 -32.74 9.85
C TRP A 414 -46.05 -34.21 9.86
N GLY A 415 -45.10 -35.15 9.82
CA GLY A 415 -45.43 -36.56 10.02
C GLY A 415 -46.09 -36.85 11.37
N ALA A 416 -45.64 -36.20 12.45
CA ALA A 416 -46.20 -36.35 13.79
C ALA A 416 -47.66 -35.86 13.90
N ASN A 417 -48.01 -34.79 13.19
CA ASN A 417 -49.38 -34.27 13.18
C ASN A 417 -50.37 -35.25 12.53
N ILE A 418 -49.92 -36.03 11.55
CA ILE A 418 -50.73 -37.07 10.90
C ILE A 418 -50.82 -38.30 11.81
N GLY A 419 -49.69 -38.73 12.37
CA GLY A 419 -49.65 -39.79 13.38
C GLY A 419 -48.26 -40.38 13.65
N PRO A 420 -48.15 -41.22 14.69
CA PRO A 420 -46.87 -41.78 15.15
C PRO A 420 -46.18 -42.66 14.10
N ALA A 421 -46.93 -43.48 13.35
CA ALA A 421 -46.35 -44.34 12.33
C ALA A 421 -45.85 -43.54 11.12
N THR A 422 -46.58 -42.51 10.72
CA THR A 422 -46.18 -41.60 9.63
C THR A 422 -44.86 -40.89 9.97
N ARG A 423 -44.71 -40.41 11.22
CA ARG A 423 -43.45 -39.83 11.72
C ARG A 423 -42.28 -40.82 11.64
N GLU A 424 -42.50 -42.07 12.04
CA GLU A 424 -41.44 -43.08 12.07
C GLU A 424 -41.00 -43.48 10.65
N VAL A 425 -41.93 -43.58 9.69
CA VAL A 425 -41.60 -43.79 8.27
C VAL A 425 -40.76 -42.64 7.73
N VAL A 426 -41.15 -41.38 8.00
CA VAL A 426 -40.37 -40.20 7.60
C VAL A 426 -38.96 -40.23 8.23
N ASN A 427 -38.85 -40.61 9.51
CA ASN A 427 -37.55 -40.74 10.18
C ASN A 427 -36.66 -41.82 9.53
N LYS A 428 -37.21 -43.00 9.24
CA LYS A 428 -36.48 -44.07 8.56
C LYS A 428 -36.06 -43.66 7.14
N MET A 429 -36.90 -42.94 6.40
CA MET A 429 -36.56 -42.44 5.07
C MET A 429 -35.44 -41.39 5.10
N LEU A 430 -35.44 -40.50 6.09
CA LEU A 430 -34.38 -39.49 6.27
C LEU A 430 -33.04 -40.14 6.66
N ASN A 431 -33.07 -41.18 7.51
CA ASN A 431 -31.87 -41.89 7.97
C ASN A 431 -31.34 -42.95 6.99
N ALA A 432 -32.16 -43.38 6.01
CA ALA A 432 -31.77 -44.37 5.02
C ALA A 432 -30.79 -43.85 3.95
N LYS A 433 -30.59 -42.52 3.87
CA LYS A 433 -29.68 -41.88 2.91
C LYS A 433 -28.52 -41.20 3.65
N PRO A 434 -27.30 -41.18 3.08
CA PRO A 434 -26.14 -40.51 3.69
C PRO A 434 -26.36 -39.01 3.91
N HIS A 435 -27.19 -38.39 3.07
CA HIS A 435 -27.57 -36.98 3.17
C HIS A 435 -29.10 -36.84 3.24
N PRO A 436 -29.66 -36.25 4.31
CA PRO A 436 -31.11 -36.11 4.51
C PRO A 436 -31.83 -35.38 3.36
N GLU A 437 -31.16 -34.42 2.71
CA GLU A 437 -31.73 -33.64 1.60
C GLU A 437 -32.12 -34.51 0.40
N GLN A 438 -31.44 -35.64 0.19
CA GLN A 438 -31.77 -36.60 -0.87
C GLN A 438 -33.12 -37.29 -0.63
N ALA A 439 -33.55 -37.39 0.63
CA ALA A 439 -34.82 -38.01 1.02
C ALA A 439 -35.99 -37.01 1.08
N TYR A 440 -35.75 -35.70 0.99
CA TYR A 440 -36.80 -34.68 1.14
C TYR A 440 -37.92 -34.81 0.11
N ARG A 441 -37.58 -35.03 -1.16
CA ARG A 441 -38.59 -35.22 -2.22
C ARG A 441 -39.51 -36.41 -1.92
N SER A 442 -38.95 -37.52 -1.47
CA SER A 442 -39.72 -38.72 -1.15
C SER A 442 -40.57 -38.54 0.11
N CYS A 443 -40.05 -37.87 1.13
CA CYS A 443 -40.80 -37.53 2.35
C CYS A 443 -41.95 -36.56 2.06
N LEU A 444 -41.72 -35.55 1.22
CA LEU A 444 -42.76 -34.61 0.78
C LEU A 444 -43.83 -35.29 -0.06
N GLY A 445 -43.42 -36.20 -0.95
CA GLY A 445 -44.35 -37.04 -1.70
C GLY A 445 -45.26 -37.85 -0.77
N LEU A 446 -44.69 -38.50 0.24
CA LEU A 446 -45.42 -39.27 1.24
C LEU A 446 -46.41 -38.40 2.03
N LEU A 447 -45.95 -37.27 2.56
CA LEU A 447 -46.78 -36.37 3.37
C LEU A 447 -47.92 -35.74 2.57
N ASN A 448 -47.71 -35.49 1.27
CA ASN A 448 -48.77 -34.98 0.39
C ASN A 448 -49.88 -36.01 0.10
N LEU A 449 -49.66 -37.32 0.30
CA LEU A 449 -50.71 -38.32 0.18
C LEU A 449 -51.84 -38.12 1.21
N SER A 450 -51.57 -37.44 2.33
CA SER A 450 -52.58 -37.06 3.32
C SER A 450 -53.70 -36.19 2.73
N LYS A 451 -53.36 -35.33 1.75
CA LYS A 451 -54.33 -34.46 1.08
C LYS A 451 -55.24 -35.22 0.12
N THR A 452 -54.74 -36.31 -0.47
CA THR A 452 -55.47 -37.09 -1.47
C THR A 452 -56.29 -38.21 -0.85
N TYR A 453 -55.76 -38.88 0.17
CA TYR A 453 -56.36 -40.09 0.76
C TYR A 453 -56.83 -39.90 2.21
N GLY A 454 -56.56 -38.74 2.82
CA GLY A 454 -56.89 -38.46 4.22
C GLY A 454 -55.82 -38.96 5.20
N GLU A 455 -55.73 -38.28 6.34
CA GLU A 455 -54.70 -38.53 7.36
C GLU A 455 -54.82 -39.91 8.01
N SER A 456 -56.05 -40.35 8.33
CA SER A 456 -56.30 -41.65 8.95
C SER A 456 -55.87 -42.84 8.08
N ARG A 457 -56.11 -42.77 6.77
CA ARG A 457 -55.75 -43.85 5.83
C ARG A 457 -54.24 -43.91 5.60
N LEU A 458 -53.60 -42.74 5.48
CA LEU A 458 -52.16 -42.65 5.36
C LEU A 458 -51.44 -43.23 6.59
N GLU A 459 -51.90 -42.89 7.81
CA GLU A 459 -51.34 -43.42 9.05
C GLU A 459 -51.45 -44.95 9.13
N GLN A 460 -52.58 -45.51 8.68
CA GLN A 460 -52.78 -46.96 8.65
C GLN A 460 -51.87 -47.66 7.62
N ALA A 461 -51.71 -47.07 6.42
CA ALA A 461 -50.77 -47.55 5.42
C ALA A 461 -49.30 -47.45 5.88
N CYS A 462 -48.96 -46.40 6.64
CA CYS A 462 -47.64 -46.26 7.25
C CYS A 462 -47.40 -47.31 8.34
N LYS A 463 -48.41 -47.68 9.15
CA LYS A 463 -48.31 -48.80 10.12
C LYS A 463 -48.02 -50.12 9.42
N ASP A 464 -48.74 -50.43 8.34
CA ASP A 464 -48.52 -51.65 7.55
C ASP A 464 -47.13 -51.66 6.89
N ALA A 465 -46.65 -50.51 6.41
CA ALA A 465 -45.31 -50.37 5.85
C ALA A 465 -44.19 -50.58 6.88
N LEU A 466 -44.40 -50.17 8.13
CA LEU A 466 -43.46 -50.43 9.23
C LEU A 466 -43.47 -51.91 9.64
N MET A 467 -44.64 -52.55 9.72
CA MET A 467 -44.79 -53.98 10.02
C MET A 467 -44.03 -54.85 9.01
N LEU A 468 -44.10 -54.51 7.72
CA LEU A 468 -43.43 -55.25 6.65
C LEU A 468 -41.99 -54.77 6.39
N THR A 469 -41.44 -53.87 7.22
CA THR A 469 -40.10 -53.29 7.09
C THR A 469 -39.81 -52.65 5.72
N LYS A 470 -40.84 -52.10 5.06
CA LYS A 470 -40.75 -51.42 3.74
C LYS A 470 -41.17 -49.95 3.84
N PRO A 471 -40.42 -49.08 4.57
CA PRO A 471 -40.75 -47.67 4.73
C PRO A 471 -40.32 -46.85 3.50
N ASN A 472 -40.93 -47.11 2.34
CA ASN A 472 -40.68 -46.34 1.13
C ASN A 472 -41.98 -45.76 0.55
N TYR A 473 -41.85 -44.65 -0.18
CA TYR A 473 -42.98 -43.92 -0.75
C TYR A 473 -43.81 -44.79 -1.71
N THR A 474 -43.15 -45.58 -2.57
CA THR A 474 -43.82 -46.39 -3.60
C THR A 474 -44.72 -47.47 -2.99
N PHE A 475 -44.29 -48.10 -1.91
CA PHE A 475 -45.06 -49.13 -1.20
C PHE A 475 -46.30 -48.52 -0.54
N VAL A 476 -46.15 -47.43 0.21
CA VAL A 476 -47.27 -46.75 0.87
C VAL A 476 -48.29 -46.22 -0.15
N ASN A 477 -47.81 -45.62 -1.25
CA ASN A 477 -48.68 -45.16 -2.34
C ASN A 477 -49.45 -46.32 -2.99
N ASN A 478 -48.81 -47.48 -3.19
CA ASN A 478 -49.46 -48.66 -3.75
C ASN A 478 -50.49 -49.29 -2.82
N LEU A 479 -50.27 -49.26 -1.50
CA LEU A 479 -51.27 -49.70 -0.52
C LEU A 479 -52.53 -48.83 -0.61
N LEU A 480 -52.35 -47.50 -0.58
CA LEU A 480 -53.44 -46.53 -0.64
C LEU A 480 -54.19 -46.56 -1.98
N LYS A 481 -53.48 -46.72 -3.10
CA LYS A 481 -54.10 -46.83 -4.44
C LYS A 481 -54.97 -48.07 -4.58
N ASN A 482 -54.58 -49.18 -3.95
CA ASN A 482 -55.29 -50.45 -4.06
C ASN A 482 -56.29 -50.69 -2.91
N ASN A 483 -56.49 -49.71 -2.02
CA ASN A 483 -57.34 -49.79 -0.82
C ASN A 483 -57.03 -51.02 0.06
N ARG A 484 -55.74 -51.35 0.22
CA ARG A 484 -55.26 -52.53 0.97
C ARG A 484 -54.74 -52.20 2.37
N GLU A 485 -54.80 -50.94 2.77
CA GLU A 485 -54.44 -50.52 4.12
C GLU A 485 -55.34 -51.18 5.18
N GLY A 486 -54.74 -51.67 6.26
CA GLY A 486 -55.43 -52.36 7.36
C GLY A 486 -55.82 -53.82 7.09
N GLN A 487 -55.49 -54.38 5.92
CA GLN A 487 -55.76 -55.79 5.59
C GLN A 487 -54.62 -56.73 6.02
N LEU A 488 -53.39 -56.22 6.10
CA LEU A 488 -52.20 -57.01 6.44
C LEU A 488 -52.10 -57.38 7.93
N SER A 489 -52.90 -56.72 8.79
CA SER A 489 -52.97 -57.00 10.22
C SER A 489 -53.90 -58.16 10.58
N LYS A 490 -54.63 -58.75 9.62
CA LYS A 490 -55.64 -59.79 9.88
C LYS A 490 -55.18 -61.24 9.69
N ASP A 491 -54.03 -61.50 9.08
CA ASP A 491 -53.59 -62.88 8.81
C ASP A 491 -52.54 -63.38 9.81
N LYS A 492 -53.02 -63.85 10.97
CA LYS A 492 -52.40 -65.02 11.64
C LYS A 492 -53.17 -66.27 11.21
N ALA A 493 -53.05 -66.64 9.93
CA ALA A 493 -53.42 -67.97 9.50
C ALA A 493 -52.21 -68.89 9.71
N ASN A 494 -52.29 -69.78 10.70
CA ASN A 494 -51.39 -70.92 10.85
C ASN A 494 -51.45 -71.76 9.55
N THR A 495 -50.44 -71.68 8.70
CA THR A 495 -50.22 -72.69 7.67
C THR A 495 -49.68 -73.96 8.34
N PRO A 496 -50.36 -75.12 8.25
CA PRO A 496 -49.81 -76.37 8.75
C PRO A 496 -48.59 -76.79 7.90
N ASN A 497 -47.58 -77.36 8.56
CA ASN A 497 -46.39 -77.92 7.90
C ASN A 497 -46.79 -79.04 6.93
N LEU A 498 -46.72 -78.78 5.62
CA LEU A 498 -46.79 -79.81 4.59
C LEU A 498 -45.43 -80.52 4.52
N VAL A 499 -45.34 -81.70 5.14
CA VAL A 499 -44.19 -82.59 4.98
C VAL A 499 -44.39 -83.42 3.71
N HIS A 500 -43.66 -83.09 2.64
CA HIS A 500 -43.60 -83.90 1.43
C HIS A 500 -42.40 -84.85 1.45
N SER A 501 -42.60 -86.11 1.06
CA SER A 501 -41.61 -87.19 1.05
C SER A 501 -40.48 -87.07 0.02
N ASN A 502 -40.43 -85.98 -0.77
CA ASN A 502 -39.53 -85.85 -1.92
C ASN A 502 -38.44 -84.77 -1.77
N VAL A 503 -38.20 -84.26 -0.56
CA VAL A 503 -37.09 -83.32 -0.31
C VAL A 503 -35.83 -84.12 0.03
N ARG A 504 -34.95 -84.30 -0.96
CA ARG A 504 -33.62 -84.91 -0.75
C ARG A 504 -32.70 -83.89 -0.07
N GLY A 505 -32.09 -84.29 1.04
CA GLY A 505 -31.17 -83.46 1.81
C GLY A 505 -29.78 -83.35 1.16
N PRO A 506 -28.92 -82.46 1.69
CA PRO A 506 -27.59 -82.16 1.14
C PRO A 506 -26.61 -83.35 1.07
N ASN A 507 -26.93 -84.46 1.75
CA ASN A 507 -26.08 -85.66 1.81
C ASN A 507 -26.35 -86.66 0.66
N CYS A 508 -27.14 -86.29 -0.35
CA CYS A 508 -27.47 -87.16 -1.49
C CYS A 508 -26.61 -86.92 -2.75
N TYR A 509 -25.53 -86.13 -2.63
CA TYR A 509 -24.53 -85.96 -3.68
C TYR A 509 -23.19 -86.50 -3.16
N HIS A 510 -22.80 -87.70 -3.62
CA HIS A 510 -21.48 -88.30 -3.39
C HIS A 510 -20.68 -88.29 -4.68
#